data_AF-B9LME8-F1
#
_entry.id   AF-B9LME8-F1
#
_cell.length_a   1.000
_cell.length_b   1.000
_cell.length_c   1.000
_cell.angle_alpha   90.00
_cell.angle_beta   90.00
_cell.angle_gamma   90.00
#
_symmetry.space_group_name_H-M   'P 1'
#
loop_
_entity.id
_entity.type
_entity.pdbx_description
1 polymer ?
#
loop_
_entity_poly.entity_id
_entity_poly.type
_entity_poly.pdbx_seq_one_letter_code
_entity_poly.pdbx_strand_id
1 'polypeptide(L)'
;MTDKSDRSEDPNDEVQYHVEVGEDDVADAVLLPGNPERVDKITALWDGHEEVAHHREYRTATGTYEDAPISVTSTGIGSPSAAIAVEELARVGVDTFIRVGSCGAIQPGMDVGDLVITTGAVRQEGTSDEYVREDYPAAADGEVVSALVAAAERLGYDYHTGVTMSADSFYAGQGRPGFEGFEAAGSDELVAELQDANVKNIEMEASAILTIANVYGLRAGAICSVYANRVTGEFRTEGESRTAETASLAVTLLARMDEVKREAGADRWHAGLSL
;
A
#
# COMPACT_ATOMS: atom_id res chain seq x y z
N MET A 1 25.35 33.70 -10.66
CA MET A 1 24.33 33.03 -9.84
C MET A 1 23.15 32.78 -10.76
N THR A 2 23.10 31.60 -11.37
CA THR A 2 21.94 31.17 -12.13
C THR A 2 20.87 30.77 -11.13
N ASP A 3 19.80 31.55 -11.14
CA ASP A 3 18.56 31.26 -10.45
C ASP A 3 18.10 29.83 -10.82
N LYS A 4 17.80 29.03 -9.81
CA LYS A 4 17.45 27.60 -9.94
C LYS A 4 15.95 27.36 -9.71
N SER A 5 15.14 28.42 -9.64
CA SER A 5 13.70 28.33 -9.36
C SER A 5 12.83 27.99 -10.57
N ASP A 6 13.36 28.01 -11.80
CA ASP A 6 12.53 27.96 -13.01
C ASP A 6 12.62 26.61 -13.77
N ARG A 7 12.62 25.49 -13.04
CA ARG A 7 12.67 24.14 -13.62
C ARG A 7 11.68 23.14 -13.03
N SER A 8 10.63 23.62 -12.38
CA SER A 8 9.47 22.77 -12.09
C SER A 8 8.53 22.82 -13.28
N GLU A 9 8.21 21.67 -13.88
CA GLU A 9 7.06 21.57 -14.79
C GLU A 9 5.71 21.62 -14.02
N ASP A 10 5.77 21.78 -12.69
CA ASP A 10 4.63 21.87 -11.80
C ASP A 10 4.13 23.32 -11.69
N PRO A 11 2.90 23.62 -12.12
CA PRO A 11 2.38 25.00 -12.16
C PRO A 11 1.92 25.56 -10.80
N ASN A 12 2.06 24.84 -9.68
CA ASN A 12 1.67 25.29 -8.35
C ASN A 12 2.68 24.82 -7.27
N ASP A 13 3.36 25.76 -6.62
CA ASP A 13 4.36 25.42 -5.57
C ASP A 13 3.72 24.98 -4.23
N GLU A 14 2.42 25.24 -4.01
CA GLU A 14 1.73 24.99 -2.73
C GLU A 14 0.76 23.79 -2.75
N VAL A 15 0.22 23.44 -3.92
CA VAL A 15 -0.79 22.38 -4.08
C VAL A 15 -0.36 21.44 -5.20
N GLN A 16 -0.28 20.15 -4.91
CA GLN A 16 0.22 19.16 -5.84
C GLN A 16 -0.72 18.97 -7.04
N TYR A 17 -0.16 18.76 -8.24
CA TYR A 17 -0.92 18.81 -9.48
C TYR A 17 -1.93 17.67 -9.69
N HIS A 18 -1.62 16.44 -9.28
CA HIS A 18 -2.52 15.30 -9.50
C HIS A 18 -3.44 15.05 -8.32
N VAL A 19 -2.92 15.05 -7.09
CA VAL A 19 -3.70 14.77 -5.88
C VAL A 19 -4.47 15.98 -5.34
N GLU A 20 -4.14 17.21 -5.80
CA GLU A 20 -4.75 18.48 -5.40
C GLU A 20 -4.77 18.72 -3.87
N VAL A 21 -3.69 18.35 -3.18
CA VAL A 21 -3.49 18.63 -1.75
C VAL A 21 -2.23 19.45 -1.47
N GLY A 22 -2.22 20.20 -0.37
CA GLY A 22 -1.06 20.89 0.22
C GLY A 22 -0.62 20.28 1.56
N GLU A 23 0.37 20.90 2.21
CA GLU A 23 0.96 20.42 3.49
C GLU A 23 -0.06 20.34 4.63
N ASP A 24 -1.02 21.27 4.70
CA ASP A 24 -2.02 21.33 5.78
C ASP A 24 -3.22 20.39 5.56
N ASP A 25 -3.29 19.73 4.40
CA ASP A 25 -4.44 18.91 3.98
C ASP A 25 -4.36 17.45 4.44
N VAL A 26 -3.16 16.96 4.76
CA VAL A 26 -2.88 15.54 5.04
C VAL A 26 -2.11 15.34 6.34
N ALA A 27 -2.31 14.17 6.96
CA ALA A 27 -1.55 13.72 8.12
C ALA A 27 -0.22 13.07 7.70
N ASP A 28 0.70 12.90 8.65
CA ASP A 28 2.01 12.26 8.44
C ASP A 28 1.90 10.82 7.90
N ALA A 29 0.77 10.14 8.17
CA ALA A 29 0.47 8.80 7.71
C ALA A 29 -0.78 8.75 6.80
N VAL A 30 -0.63 8.08 5.65
CA VAL A 30 -1.70 7.95 4.65
C VAL A 30 -1.99 6.48 4.29
N LEU A 31 -3.27 6.16 4.20
CA LEU A 31 -3.75 4.90 3.64
C LEU A 31 -3.95 5.04 2.12
N LEU A 32 -3.49 4.05 1.35
CA LEU A 32 -3.50 4.08 -0.12
C LEU A 32 -4.37 2.96 -0.70
N PRO A 33 -5.70 3.11 -0.79
CA PRO A 33 -6.56 2.20 -1.52
C PRO A 33 -6.48 2.42 -3.04
N GLY A 34 -6.62 1.36 -3.84
CA GLY A 34 -6.69 1.51 -5.30
C GLY A 34 -7.96 2.20 -5.80
N ASN A 35 -9.14 1.72 -5.36
CA ASN A 35 -10.43 2.25 -5.79
C ASN A 35 -10.81 3.53 -5.02
N PRO A 36 -11.11 4.66 -5.68
CA PRO A 36 -11.61 5.89 -5.03
C PRO A 36 -12.85 5.71 -4.16
N GLU A 37 -13.74 4.78 -4.53
CA GLU A 37 -14.95 4.48 -3.73
C GLU A 37 -14.62 3.79 -2.40
N ARG A 38 -13.41 3.24 -2.24
CA ARG A 38 -12.97 2.64 -0.98
C ARG A 38 -12.63 3.69 0.08
N VAL A 39 -12.43 4.96 -0.31
CA VAL A 39 -12.26 6.08 0.63
C VAL A 39 -13.42 6.14 1.61
N ASP A 40 -14.67 6.14 1.13
CA ASP A 40 -15.86 6.19 2.00
C ASP A 40 -15.96 5.00 2.97
N LYS A 41 -15.53 3.82 2.52
CA LYS A 41 -15.55 2.60 3.35
C LYS A 41 -14.52 2.66 4.47
N ILE A 42 -13.37 3.26 4.20
CA ILE A 42 -12.30 3.47 5.18
C ILE A 42 -12.74 4.54 6.18
N THR A 43 -13.15 5.72 5.70
CA THR A 43 -13.48 6.85 6.57
C THR A 43 -14.74 6.62 7.41
N ALA A 44 -15.64 5.71 7.00
CA ALA A 44 -16.77 5.28 7.81
C ALA A 44 -16.38 4.54 9.11
N LEU A 45 -15.12 4.10 9.24
CA LEU A 45 -14.57 3.46 10.44
C LEU A 45 -13.90 4.46 11.40
N TRP A 46 -13.71 5.71 10.96
CA TRP A 46 -12.96 6.74 11.69
C TRP A 46 -13.86 7.52 12.67
N ASP A 47 -13.23 8.13 13.68
CA ASP A 47 -13.92 8.95 14.69
C ASP A 47 -14.50 10.23 14.08
N GLY A 48 -13.80 10.78 13.09
CA GLY A 48 -14.21 11.92 12.29
C GLY A 48 -13.32 12.10 11.07
N HIS A 49 -13.85 12.67 9.99
CA HIS A 49 -13.12 12.94 8.76
C HIS A 49 -13.71 14.10 7.96
N GLU A 50 -12.90 14.64 7.05
CA GLU A 50 -13.28 15.60 6.02
C GLU A 50 -12.69 15.15 4.68
N GLU A 51 -13.48 15.25 3.60
CA GLU A 51 -12.95 15.09 2.24
C GLU A 51 -12.22 16.37 1.85
N VAL A 52 -10.96 16.25 1.45
CA VAL A 52 -10.06 17.38 1.24
C VAL A 52 -9.89 17.68 -0.25
N ALA A 53 -9.77 16.63 -1.07
CA ALA A 53 -9.58 16.77 -2.50
C ALA A 53 -10.17 15.58 -3.27
N HIS A 54 -10.56 15.82 -4.52
CA HIS A 54 -10.98 14.76 -5.45
C HIS A 54 -10.67 15.17 -6.89
N HIS A 55 -9.59 14.61 -7.43
CA HIS A 55 -9.14 14.88 -8.78
C HIS A 55 -8.64 13.61 -9.46
N ARG A 56 -9.18 13.34 -10.65
CA ARG A 56 -8.94 12.09 -11.39
C ARG A 56 -9.27 10.84 -10.55
N GLU A 57 -8.33 9.92 -10.39
CA GLU A 57 -8.42 8.75 -9.52
C GLU A 57 -7.98 9.01 -8.06
N TYR A 58 -7.56 10.24 -7.74
CA TYR A 58 -7.07 10.61 -6.41
C TYR A 58 -8.18 11.30 -5.63
N ARG A 59 -8.76 10.56 -4.69
CA ARG A 59 -9.72 11.08 -3.72
C ARG A 59 -9.09 11.01 -2.35
N THR A 60 -9.01 12.15 -1.67
CA THR A 60 -8.31 12.32 -0.40
C THR A 60 -9.26 12.75 0.70
N ALA A 61 -9.15 12.10 1.85
CA ALA A 61 -9.81 12.51 3.09
C ALA A 61 -8.83 12.44 4.27
N THR A 62 -9.02 13.33 5.24
CA THR A 62 -8.19 13.42 6.45
C THR A 62 -9.09 13.41 7.68
N GLY A 63 -8.64 12.73 8.73
CA GLY A 63 -9.46 12.49 9.91
C GLY A 63 -8.66 11.95 11.10
N THR A 64 -9.36 11.25 11.98
CA THR A 64 -8.78 10.63 13.19
C THR A 64 -9.32 9.23 13.42
N TYR A 65 -8.47 8.32 13.89
CA TYR A 65 -8.85 6.97 14.32
C TYR A 65 -8.15 6.65 15.64
N GLU A 66 -8.93 6.40 16.69
CA GLU A 66 -8.42 6.27 18.07
C GLU A 66 -7.51 7.44 18.46
N ASP A 67 -7.99 8.66 18.20
CA ASP A 67 -7.30 9.95 18.41
C ASP A 67 -6.01 10.17 17.58
N ALA A 68 -5.57 9.21 16.76
CA ALA A 68 -4.42 9.37 15.88
C ALA A 68 -4.82 10.06 14.56
N PRO A 69 -4.13 11.14 14.14
CA PRO A 69 -4.34 11.75 12.83
C PRO A 69 -4.02 10.75 11.71
N ILE A 70 -4.88 10.70 10.70
CA ILE A 70 -4.75 9.78 9.58
C ILE A 70 -5.37 10.36 8.31
N SER A 71 -4.72 10.12 7.17
CA SER A 71 -5.27 10.43 5.86
C SER A 71 -5.49 9.16 5.03
N VAL A 72 -6.29 9.29 3.99
CA VAL A 72 -6.50 8.27 2.96
C VAL A 72 -6.51 8.95 1.61
N THR A 73 -5.77 8.43 0.64
CA THR A 73 -5.72 8.91 -0.73
C THR A 73 -5.80 7.73 -1.69
N SER A 74 -6.80 7.69 -2.56
CA SER A 74 -6.87 6.63 -3.57
C SER A 74 -5.80 6.76 -4.64
N THR A 75 -5.34 5.63 -5.19
CA THR A 75 -4.22 5.59 -6.15
C THR A 75 -4.62 5.23 -7.58
N GLY A 76 -5.86 4.83 -7.82
CA GLY A 76 -6.21 4.12 -9.06
C GLY A 76 -5.57 2.73 -9.14
N ILE A 77 -5.56 2.17 -10.36
CA ILE A 77 -5.00 0.85 -10.67
C ILE A 77 -3.67 1.03 -11.40
N GLY A 78 -2.66 0.32 -10.91
CA GLY A 78 -1.33 0.21 -11.49
C GLY A 78 -0.30 1.02 -10.72
N SER A 79 0.93 0.51 -10.75
CA SER A 79 2.10 1.20 -10.21
C SER A 79 2.30 2.64 -10.69
N PRO A 80 2.01 3.02 -11.97
CA PRO A 80 2.25 4.39 -12.42
C PRO A 80 1.44 5.45 -11.66
N SER A 81 0.14 5.21 -11.44
CA SER A 81 -0.71 6.15 -10.70
C SER A 81 -0.43 6.11 -9.20
N ALA A 82 -0.11 4.93 -8.65
CA ALA A 82 0.34 4.82 -7.27
C ALA A 82 1.64 5.58 -7.00
N ALA A 83 2.59 5.58 -7.94
CA ALA A 83 3.82 6.36 -7.85
C ALA A 83 3.56 7.86 -7.79
N ILE A 84 2.63 8.38 -8.60
CA ILE A 84 2.20 9.79 -8.56
C ILE A 84 1.67 10.16 -7.17
N ALA A 85 0.80 9.33 -6.60
CA ALA A 85 0.29 9.58 -5.25
C ALA A 85 1.42 9.62 -4.22
N VAL A 86 2.35 8.66 -4.23
CA VAL A 86 3.48 8.62 -3.28
C VAL A 86 4.40 9.83 -3.45
N GLU A 87 4.75 10.20 -4.68
CA GLU A 87 5.57 11.38 -4.99
C GLU A 87 4.98 12.66 -4.43
N GLU A 88 3.72 12.93 -4.75
CA GLU A 88 3.07 14.18 -4.40
C GLU A 88 2.77 14.26 -2.90
N LEU A 89 2.31 13.17 -2.29
CA LEU A 89 2.09 13.11 -0.84
C LEU A 89 3.39 13.26 -0.06
N ALA A 90 4.50 12.66 -0.52
CA ALA A 90 5.81 12.85 0.11
C ALA A 90 6.29 14.32 0.04
N ARG A 91 6.00 15.04 -1.05
CA ARG A 91 6.35 16.47 -1.19
C ARG A 91 5.60 17.37 -0.20
N VAL A 92 4.40 16.97 0.23
CA VAL A 92 3.60 17.69 1.22
C VAL A 92 3.77 17.14 2.64
N GLY A 93 4.82 16.36 2.88
CA GLY A 93 5.26 15.98 4.23
C GLY A 93 4.81 14.62 4.74
N VAL A 94 4.06 13.83 3.95
CA VAL A 94 3.69 12.46 4.34
C VAL A 94 4.95 11.59 4.42
N ASP A 95 5.13 10.90 5.55
CA ASP A 95 6.29 10.03 5.79
C ASP A 95 5.96 8.53 5.92
N THR A 96 4.67 8.20 6.00
CA THR A 96 4.20 6.82 6.20
C THR A 96 3.07 6.45 5.25
N PHE A 97 3.29 5.40 4.45
CA PHE A 97 2.36 4.96 3.42
C PHE A 97 1.91 3.51 3.67
N ILE A 98 0.60 3.30 3.83
CA ILE A 98 0.06 1.94 3.99
C ILE A 98 -0.92 1.66 2.86
N ARG A 99 -0.52 0.81 1.92
CA ARG A 99 -1.41 0.34 0.86
C ARG A 99 -2.51 -0.56 1.43
N VAL A 100 -3.77 -0.29 1.03
CA VAL A 100 -4.97 -1.01 1.45
C VAL A 100 -5.67 -1.60 0.22
N GLY A 101 -5.25 -2.81 -0.15
CA GLY A 101 -5.60 -3.44 -1.41
C GLY A 101 -6.55 -4.64 -1.30
N SER A 102 -6.73 -5.26 -2.45
CA SER A 102 -7.30 -6.60 -2.58
C SER A 102 -6.39 -7.41 -3.50
N CYS A 103 -6.36 -8.73 -3.35
CA CYS A 103 -5.41 -9.58 -4.07
C CYS A 103 -5.98 -10.94 -4.45
N GLY A 104 -5.25 -11.63 -5.32
CA GLY A 104 -5.43 -13.06 -5.57
C GLY A 104 -4.40 -13.88 -4.79
N ALA A 105 -4.83 -14.64 -3.80
CA ALA A 105 -3.98 -15.61 -3.10
C ALA A 105 -3.60 -16.76 -4.03
N ILE A 106 -2.36 -17.23 -3.90
CA ILE A 106 -1.82 -18.33 -4.69
C ILE A 106 -1.32 -19.49 -3.84
N GLN A 107 -1.31 -19.39 -2.51
CA GLN A 107 -0.91 -20.52 -1.65
C GLN A 107 -2.13 -21.27 -1.10
N PRO A 108 -2.00 -22.59 -0.83
CA PRO A 108 -3.04 -23.33 -0.12
C PRO A 108 -3.21 -22.82 1.32
N GLY A 109 -4.43 -22.91 1.85
CA GLY A 109 -4.75 -22.49 3.23
C GLY A 109 -4.89 -20.97 3.41
N MET A 110 -5.08 -20.22 2.32
CA MET A 110 -5.43 -18.80 2.34
C MET A 110 -6.87 -18.63 1.86
N ASP A 111 -7.80 -18.42 2.76
CA ASP A 111 -9.23 -18.36 2.45
C ASP A 111 -9.63 -16.97 1.94
N VAL A 112 -10.72 -16.90 1.17
CA VAL A 112 -11.29 -15.61 0.75
C VAL A 112 -11.75 -14.85 1.99
N GLY A 113 -11.34 -13.58 2.09
CA GLY A 113 -11.56 -12.73 3.26
C GLY A 113 -10.42 -12.74 4.29
N ASP A 114 -9.41 -13.60 4.14
CA ASP A 114 -8.15 -13.49 4.88
C ASP A 114 -7.38 -12.23 4.46
N LEU A 115 -6.50 -11.77 5.34
CA LEU A 115 -5.60 -10.65 5.07
C LEU A 115 -4.21 -11.15 4.65
N VAL A 116 -3.54 -10.40 3.78
CA VAL A 116 -2.13 -10.63 3.43
C VAL A 116 -1.35 -9.38 3.75
N ILE A 117 -0.43 -9.47 4.71
CA ILE A 117 0.50 -8.42 5.11
C ILE A 117 1.82 -8.65 4.37
N THR A 118 2.18 -7.70 3.52
CA THR A 118 3.35 -7.79 2.64
C THR A 118 4.64 -7.51 3.43
N THR A 119 5.60 -8.43 3.41
CA THR A 119 6.95 -8.22 3.98
C THR A 119 7.97 -7.79 2.94
N GLY A 120 7.70 -8.09 1.67
CA GLY A 120 8.42 -7.61 0.50
C GLY A 120 7.65 -7.97 -0.77
N ALA A 121 8.08 -7.45 -1.93
CA ALA A 121 7.39 -7.66 -3.18
C ALA A 121 8.31 -8.04 -4.34
N VAL A 122 7.84 -8.95 -5.19
CA VAL A 122 8.38 -9.17 -6.53
C VAL A 122 7.97 -7.99 -7.40
N ARG A 123 8.97 -7.34 -8.00
CA ARG A 123 8.83 -6.17 -8.88
C ARG A 123 8.55 -6.61 -10.32
N GLN A 124 7.37 -7.16 -10.57
CA GLN A 124 6.96 -7.61 -11.92
C GLN A 124 6.16 -6.51 -12.65
N GLU A 125 6.60 -5.28 -12.45
CA GLU A 125 6.01 -4.04 -12.95
C GLU A 125 7.13 -3.07 -13.33
N GLY A 126 6.87 -2.17 -14.27
CA GLY A 126 7.91 -1.33 -14.87
C GLY A 126 8.18 -0.04 -14.12
N THR A 127 7.30 0.41 -13.22
CA THR A 127 7.45 1.72 -12.59
C THR A 127 8.66 1.76 -11.67
N SER A 128 8.87 0.75 -10.82
CA SER A 128 10.03 0.75 -9.92
C SER A 128 11.38 0.73 -10.63
N ASP A 129 11.45 0.19 -11.86
CA ASP A 129 12.67 0.16 -12.68
C ASP A 129 13.10 1.56 -13.16
N GLU A 130 12.18 2.51 -13.22
CA GLU A 130 12.48 3.91 -13.50
C GLU A 130 13.16 4.61 -12.32
N TYR A 131 12.96 4.10 -11.10
CA TYR A 131 13.53 4.66 -9.87
C TYR A 131 14.87 4.04 -9.51
N VAL A 132 14.99 2.72 -9.65
CA VAL A 132 16.15 1.97 -9.19
C VAL A 132 16.32 0.67 -9.96
N ARG A 133 17.57 0.22 -10.10
CA ARG A 133 17.92 -1.08 -10.72
C ARG A 133 17.07 -2.24 -10.18
N GLU A 134 16.73 -3.18 -11.05
CA GLU A 134 15.80 -4.30 -10.82
C GLU A 134 16.12 -5.17 -9.58
N ASP A 135 17.39 -5.39 -9.27
CA ASP A 135 17.83 -6.19 -8.11
C ASP A 135 17.77 -5.44 -6.77
N TYR A 136 17.35 -4.18 -6.77
CA TYR A 136 16.99 -3.48 -5.53
C TYR A 136 15.69 -4.07 -4.96
N PRO A 137 15.64 -4.44 -3.67
CA PRO A 137 14.49 -5.11 -3.10
C PRO A 137 13.34 -4.13 -2.81
N ALA A 138 12.12 -4.49 -3.21
CA ALA A 138 10.91 -3.85 -2.70
C ALA A 138 10.58 -4.45 -1.31
N ALA A 139 11.21 -3.94 -0.25
CA ALA A 139 10.97 -4.40 1.12
C ALA A 139 9.96 -3.50 1.85
N ALA A 140 9.09 -4.09 2.68
CA ALA A 140 8.25 -3.30 3.58
C ALA A 140 9.04 -2.81 4.80
N ASP A 141 8.65 -1.67 5.35
CA ASP A 141 9.19 -1.17 6.61
C ASP A 141 8.82 -2.12 7.76
N GLY A 142 9.80 -2.44 8.60
CA GLY A 142 9.64 -3.43 9.67
C GLY A 142 8.70 -2.98 10.78
N GLU A 143 8.61 -1.68 11.07
CA GLU A 143 7.68 -1.13 12.06
C GLU A 143 6.26 -1.16 11.51
N VAL A 144 6.06 -0.82 10.24
CA VAL A 144 4.75 -0.90 9.57
C VAL A 144 4.25 -2.35 9.53
N VAL A 145 5.10 -3.32 9.18
CA VAL A 145 4.73 -4.75 9.22
C VAL A 145 4.35 -5.18 10.65
N SER A 146 5.15 -4.78 11.65
CA SER A 146 4.88 -5.13 13.05
C SER A 146 3.56 -4.53 13.55
N ALA A 147 3.25 -3.29 13.16
CA ALA A 147 2.00 -2.63 13.50
C ALA A 147 0.80 -3.29 12.84
N LEU A 148 0.89 -3.65 11.55
CA LEU A 148 -0.18 -4.36 10.83
C LEU A 148 -0.46 -5.74 11.45
N VAL A 149 0.59 -6.49 11.81
CA VAL A 149 0.45 -7.79 12.48
C VAL A 149 -0.22 -7.61 13.85
N ALA A 150 0.27 -6.66 14.66
CA ALA A 150 -0.33 -6.39 15.96
C ALA A 150 -1.80 -5.94 15.86
N ALA A 151 -2.15 -5.14 14.84
CA ALA A 151 -3.52 -4.72 14.58
C ALA A 151 -4.41 -5.92 14.19
N ALA A 152 -3.97 -6.77 13.27
CA ALA A 152 -4.73 -7.95 12.85
C ALA A 152 -5.00 -8.91 14.02
N GLU A 153 -3.99 -9.16 14.86
CA GLU A 153 -4.11 -9.98 16.07
C GLU A 153 -5.09 -9.39 17.09
N ARG A 154 -5.04 -8.07 17.32
CA ARG A 154 -5.96 -7.38 18.25
C ARG A 154 -7.40 -7.43 17.77
N LEU A 155 -7.62 -7.34 16.46
CA LEU A 155 -8.94 -7.40 15.83
C LEU A 155 -9.44 -8.84 15.65
N GLY A 156 -8.56 -9.84 15.85
CA GLY A 156 -8.90 -11.25 15.68
C GLY A 156 -9.17 -11.64 14.23
N TYR A 157 -8.46 -11.01 13.29
CA TYR A 157 -8.56 -11.30 11.86
C TYR A 157 -7.47 -12.28 11.41
N ASP A 158 -7.87 -13.30 10.67
CA ASP A 158 -6.93 -14.24 10.05
C ASP A 158 -6.07 -13.51 9.00
N TYR A 159 -4.76 -13.72 9.08
CA TYR A 159 -3.80 -13.08 8.20
C TYR A 159 -2.62 -13.98 7.86
N HIS A 160 -1.96 -13.63 6.76
CA HIS A 160 -0.74 -14.25 6.27
C HIS A 160 0.33 -13.20 6.08
N THR A 161 1.58 -13.51 6.40
CA THR A 161 2.72 -12.66 6.09
C THR A 161 3.57 -13.28 4.98
N GLY A 162 4.10 -12.45 4.07
CA GLY A 162 5.06 -12.93 3.09
C GLY A 162 5.27 -12.01 1.90
N VAL A 163 5.89 -12.60 0.87
CA VAL A 163 6.20 -11.89 -0.36
C VAL A 163 4.95 -11.81 -1.24
N THR A 164 4.67 -10.61 -1.72
CA THR A 164 3.60 -10.31 -2.69
C THR A 164 4.23 -10.18 -4.09
N MET A 165 3.49 -10.41 -5.17
CA MET A 165 3.90 -9.98 -6.51
C MET A 165 3.00 -8.84 -7.00
N SER A 166 3.60 -7.78 -7.53
CA SER A 166 2.88 -6.71 -8.22
C SER A 166 3.09 -6.83 -9.73
N ALA A 167 2.00 -6.83 -10.49
CA ALA A 167 2.03 -6.87 -11.96
C ALA A 167 1.39 -5.64 -12.60
N ASP A 168 1.95 -5.15 -13.71
CA ASP A 168 1.32 -4.08 -14.52
C ASP A 168 0.06 -4.53 -15.26
N SER A 169 0.02 -5.81 -15.65
CA SER A 169 -1.08 -6.36 -16.44
C SER A 169 -1.90 -7.34 -15.61
N PHE A 170 -3.12 -6.95 -15.25
CA PHE A 170 -4.07 -7.82 -14.56
C PHE A 170 -4.32 -9.14 -15.32
N TYR A 171 -4.31 -9.09 -16.65
CA TYR A 171 -4.53 -10.27 -17.49
C TYR A 171 -3.21 -11.03 -17.71
N ALA A 172 -2.46 -10.68 -18.76
CA ALA A 172 -1.25 -11.40 -19.16
C ALA A 172 -0.17 -11.43 -18.05
N GLY A 173 0.04 -10.31 -17.36
CA GLY A 173 1.07 -10.17 -16.32
C GLY A 173 0.79 -10.98 -15.05
N GLN A 174 -0.47 -11.36 -14.81
CA GLN A 174 -0.85 -12.29 -13.75
C GLN A 174 -1.09 -13.71 -14.26
N GLY A 175 -0.76 -14.02 -15.52
CA GLY A 175 -1.01 -15.33 -16.10
C GLY A 175 -2.50 -15.67 -16.21
N ARG A 176 -3.33 -14.69 -16.57
CA ARG A 176 -4.75 -14.89 -16.92
C ARG A 176 -4.90 -14.76 -18.44
N PRO A 177 -5.85 -15.50 -19.05
CA PRO A 177 -6.14 -15.37 -20.47
C PRO A 177 -6.66 -13.96 -20.78
N GLY A 178 -6.19 -13.39 -21.88
CA GLY A 178 -6.67 -12.14 -22.44
C GLY A 178 -7.92 -12.32 -23.31
N PHE A 179 -8.22 -11.30 -24.11
CA PHE A 179 -9.32 -11.33 -25.08
C PHE A 179 -9.16 -12.52 -26.05
N GLU A 180 -10.28 -13.20 -26.35
CA GLU A 180 -10.32 -14.40 -27.20
C GLU A 180 -9.40 -15.55 -26.73
N GLY A 181 -9.05 -15.59 -25.44
CA GLY A 181 -8.21 -16.66 -24.89
C GLY A 181 -6.73 -16.51 -25.26
N PHE A 182 -6.27 -15.29 -25.58
CA PHE A 182 -4.84 -15.03 -25.76
C PHE A 182 -4.05 -15.38 -24.50
N GLU A 183 -3.01 -16.18 -24.65
CA GLU A 183 -2.08 -16.54 -23.58
C GLU A 183 -0.70 -15.98 -23.93
N ALA A 184 -0.12 -15.22 -22.99
CA ALA A 184 1.23 -14.71 -23.15
C ALA A 184 2.24 -15.86 -22.99
N ALA A 185 3.42 -15.73 -23.62
CA ALA A 185 4.47 -16.74 -23.46
C ALA A 185 4.84 -16.91 -21.98
N GLY A 186 4.82 -18.16 -21.48
CA GLY A 186 5.13 -18.51 -20.08
C GLY A 186 4.02 -18.24 -19.07
N SER A 187 2.83 -17.79 -19.51
CA SER A 187 1.73 -17.45 -18.58
C SER A 187 1.16 -18.65 -17.82
N ASP A 188 1.27 -19.85 -18.37
CA ASP A 188 0.81 -21.12 -17.82
C ASP A 188 1.68 -21.62 -16.66
N GLU A 189 2.97 -21.27 -16.65
CA GLU A 189 3.93 -21.66 -15.61
C GLU A 189 4.06 -20.61 -14.50
N LEU A 190 3.75 -19.33 -14.79
CA LEU A 190 3.97 -18.18 -13.89
C LEU A 190 3.48 -18.40 -12.45
N VAL A 191 2.24 -18.88 -12.27
CA VAL A 191 1.67 -19.05 -10.91
C VAL A 191 2.40 -20.17 -10.17
N ALA A 192 2.74 -21.26 -10.86
CA ALA A 192 3.46 -22.38 -10.26
C ALA A 192 4.86 -21.94 -9.81
N GLU A 193 5.56 -21.15 -10.64
CA GLU A 193 6.87 -20.60 -10.28
C GLU A 193 6.79 -19.67 -9.05
N LEU A 194 5.79 -18.78 -9.00
CA LEU A 194 5.55 -17.91 -7.85
C LEU A 194 5.20 -18.72 -6.59
N GLN A 195 4.43 -19.80 -6.74
CA GLN A 195 4.08 -20.70 -5.64
C GLN A 195 5.33 -21.39 -5.08
N ASP A 196 6.19 -21.93 -5.94
CA ASP A 196 7.45 -22.59 -5.57
C ASP A 196 8.43 -21.62 -4.90
N ALA A 197 8.40 -20.34 -5.30
CA ALA A 197 9.12 -19.24 -4.65
C ALA A 197 8.48 -18.76 -3.34
N ASN A 198 7.38 -19.37 -2.88
CA ASN A 198 6.63 -19.02 -1.67
C ASN A 198 6.04 -17.59 -1.68
N VAL A 199 5.73 -17.05 -2.86
CA VAL A 199 4.94 -15.83 -3.01
C VAL A 199 3.50 -16.12 -2.56
N LYS A 200 2.90 -15.21 -1.79
CA LYS A 200 1.60 -15.41 -1.14
C LYS A 200 0.42 -15.03 -2.02
N ASN A 201 0.54 -13.90 -2.69
CA ASN A 201 -0.54 -13.30 -3.45
C ASN A 201 0.00 -12.44 -4.60
N ILE A 202 -0.91 -12.14 -5.54
CA ILE A 202 -0.68 -11.28 -6.68
C ILE A 202 -1.63 -10.07 -6.57
N GLU A 203 -1.06 -8.88 -6.72
CA GLU A 203 -1.74 -7.58 -6.80
C GLU A 203 -0.97 -6.68 -7.80
N MET A 204 -1.05 -5.35 -7.72
CA MET A 204 -0.61 -4.48 -8.81
C MET A 204 0.15 -3.20 -8.39
N GLU A 205 0.29 -2.86 -7.11
CA GLU A 205 0.87 -1.56 -6.71
C GLU A 205 1.89 -1.63 -5.56
N ALA A 206 1.94 -2.72 -4.77
CA ALA A 206 2.76 -2.75 -3.55
C ALA A 206 4.26 -2.56 -3.84
N SER A 207 4.80 -3.22 -4.87
CA SER A 207 6.24 -3.17 -5.16
C SER A 207 6.73 -1.77 -5.51
N ALA A 208 5.95 -0.97 -6.26
CA ALA A 208 6.28 0.42 -6.57
C ALA A 208 6.24 1.30 -5.32
N ILE A 209 5.15 1.22 -4.53
CA ILE A 209 5.00 2.00 -3.30
C ILE A 209 6.15 1.72 -2.33
N LEU A 210 6.47 0.44 -2.10
CA LEU A 210 7.57 0.04 -1.23
C LEU A 210 8.92 0.52 -1.76
N THR A 211 9.16 0.41 -3.07
CA THR A 211 10.44 0.79 -3.67
C THR A 211 10.66 2.30 -3.58
N ILE A 212 9.66 3.10 -3.95
CA ILE A 212 9.75 4.56 -3.94
C ILE A 212 9.95 5.08 -2.52
N ALA A 213 9.15 4.60 -1.56
CA ALA A 213 9.31 4.98 -0.15
C ALA A 213 10.71 4.64 0.38
N ASN A 214 11.23 3.44 0.08
CA ASN A 214 12.59 3.05 0.49
C ASN A 214 13.69 3.93 -0.11
N VAL A 215 13.56 4.30 -1.39
CA VAL A 215 14.51 5.21 -2.06
C VAL A 215 14.53 6.58 -1.38
N TYR A 216 13.38 7.04 -0.87
CA TYR A 216 13.25 8.32 -0.17
C TYR A 216 13.49 8.26 1.34
N GLY A 217 13.70 7.07 1.90
CA GLY A 217 13.87 6.89 3.35
C GLY A 217 12.57 7.08 4.14
N LEU A 218 11.42 6.86 3.51
CA LEU A 218 10.08 6.92 4.08
C LEU A 218 9.62 5.52 4.50
N ARG A 219 8.58 5.43 5.33
CA ARG A 219 8.01 4.16 5.79
C ARG A 219 6.91 3.71 4.84
N ALA A 220 6.94 2.45 4.40
CA ALA A 220 5.82 1.90 3.65
C ALA A 220 5.51 0.45 3.98
N GLY A 221 4.23 0.09 3.90
CA GLY A 221 3.73 -1.27 4.01
C GLY A 221 2.52 -1.50 3.13
N ALA A 222 2.09 -2.75 3.01
CA ALA A 222 0.89 -3.09 2.26
C ALA A 222 0.13 -4.22 2.94
N ILE A 223 -1.19 -4.08 2.96
CA ILE A 223 -2.13 -5.10 3.40
C ILE A 223 -3.24 -5.27 2.37
N CYS A 224 -3.58 -6.50 2.03
CA CYS A 224 -4.61 -6.83 1.05
C CYS A 224 -5.61 -7.84 1.59
N SER A 225 -6.89 -7.69 1.27
CA SER A 225 -7.88 -8.76 1.43
C SER A 225 -7.77 -9.77 0.29
N VAL A 226 -7.88 -11.06 0.59
CA VAL A 226 -7.96 -12.11 -0.43
C VAL A 226 -9.35 -12.10 -1.05
N TYR A 227 -9.44 -11.71 -2.31
CA TYR A 227 -10.69 -11.76 -3.09
C TYR A 227 -10.80 -13.02 -3.91
N ALA A 228 -9.67 -13.49 -4.41
CA ALA A 228 -9.59 -14.67 -5.25
C ALA A 228 -8.62 -15.65 -4.61
N ASN A 229 -9.00 -16.90 -4.46
CA ASN A 229 -8.05 -17.97 -4.21
C ASN A 229 -7.81 -18.72 -5.53
N ARG A 230 -6.61 -18.59 -6.08
CA ARG A 230 -6.25 -19.18 -7.37
C ARG A 230 -5.98 -20.68 -7.31
N VAL A 231 -5.81 -21.24 -6.12
CA VAL A 231 -5.69 -22.69 -5.89
C VAL A 231 -7.07 -23.34 -5.93
N THR A 232 -8.07 -22.73 -5.30
CA THR A 232 -9.44 -23.28 -5.22
C THR A 232 -10.35 -22.81 -6.35
N GLY A 233 -10.01 -21.69 -7.02
CA GLY A 233 -10.83 -21.03 -8.02
C GLY A 233 -11.96 -20.16 -7.43
N GLU A 234 -11.99 -19.99 -6.11
CA GLU A 234 -13.00 -19.19 -5.43
C GLU A 234 -12.77 -17.68 -5.66
N PHE A 235 -13.87 -16.93 -5.79
CA PHE A 235 -13.83 -15.47 -5.92
C PHE A 235 -15.01 -14.84 -5.15
N ARG A 236 -14.73 -13.98 -4.18
CA ARG A 236 -15.72 -13.08 -3.53
C ARG A 236 -15.05 -11.77 -3.16
N THR A 237 -15.81 -10.68 -3.24
CA THR A 237 -15.36 -9.36 -2.78
C THR A 237 -15.71 -9.20 -1.30
N GLU A 238 -14.87 -9.77 -0.43
CA GLU A 238 -15.04 -9.79 1.02
C GLU A 238 -13.76 -9.33 1.73
N GLY A 239 -13.89 -8.76 2.94
CA GLY A 239 -12.73 -8.39 3.76
C GLY A 239 -12.21 -6.95 3.58
N GLU A 240 -12.87 -6.08 2.79
CA GLU A 240 -12.46 -4.67 2.66
C GLU A 240 -12.44 -3.94 4.00
N SER A 241 -13.52 -4.05 4.78
CA SER A 241 -13.61 -3.41 6.08
C SER A 241 -12.55 -3.95 7.05
N ARG A 242 -12.23 -5.25 7.01
CA ARG A 242 -11.16 -5.83 7.83
C ARG A 242 -9.79 -5.25 7.48
N THR A 243 -9.51 -5.11 6.18
CA THR A 243 -8.25 -4.55 5.69
C THR A 243 -8.13 -3.07 6.08
N ALA A 244 -9.21 -2.30 5.92
CA ALA A 244 -9.30 -0.89 6.26
C ALA A 244 -9.14 -0.64 7.77
N GLU A 245 -9.84 -1.42 8.60
CA GLU A 245 -9.77 -1.33 10.07
C GLU A 245 -8.38 -1.69 10.58
N THR A 246 -7.80 -2.78 10.06
CA THR A 246 -6.43 -3.21 10.40
C THR A 246 -5.40 -2.14 10.07
N ALA A 247 -5.50 -1.53 8.88
CA ALA A 247 -4.59 -0.47 8.46
C ALA A 247 -4.75 0.80 9.30
N SER A 248 -6.00 1.17 9.63
CA SER A 248 -6.28 2.35 10.47
C SER A 248 -5.73 2.16 11.89
N LEU A 249 -5.98 1.00 12.50
CA LEU A 249 -5.40 0.67 13.82
C LEU A 249 -3.87 0.59 13.76
N ALA A 250 -3.28 0.10 12.67
CA ALA A 250 -1.83 0.07 12.53
C ALA A 250 -1.21 1.48 12.54
N VAL A 251 -1.88 2.50 11.98
CA VAL A 251 -1.42 3.90 12.09
C VAL A 251 -1.39 4.36 13.54
N THR A 252 -2.44 4.08 14.32
CA THR A 252 -2.46 4.40 15.77
C THR A 252 -1.32 3.69 16.51
N LEU A 253 -1.05 2.43 16.18
CA LEU A 253 0.06 1.68 16.77
C LEU A 253 1.42 2.26 16.37
N LEU A 254 1.60 2.70 15.13
CA LEU A 254 2.83 3.36 14.68
C LEU A 254 3.07 4.68 15.42
N ALA A 255 2.03 5.49 15.58
CA ALA A 255 2.13 6.72 16.38
C ALA A 255 2.57 6.43 17.83
N ARG A 256 2.05 5.34 18.42
CA ARG A 256 2.49 4.89 19.76
C ARG A 256 3.94 4.37 19.75
N MET A 257 4.35 3.61 18.73
CA MET A 257 5.74 3.18 18.58
C MET A 257 6.68 4.38 18.49
N ASP A 258 6.32 5.42 17.73
CA ASP A 258 7.08 6.66 17.60
C ASP A 258 7.20 7.42 18.93
N GLU A 259 6.15 7.43 19.74
CA GLU A 259 6.18 7.97 21.09
C GLU A 259 7.16 7.22 21.99
N VAL A 260 7.04 5.89 22.05
CA VAL A 260 7.91 5.04 22.87
C VAL A 260 9.38 5.16 22.45
N LYS A 261 9.67 5.22 21.14
CA LYS A 261 11.03 5.46 20.61
C LYS A 261 11.60 6.78 21.16
N ARG A 262 10.81 7.85 21.12
CA ARG A 262 11.22 9.19 21.57
C ARG A 262 11.50 9.22 23.07
N GLU A 263 10.65 8.60 23.88
CA GLU A 263 10.83 8.50 25.33
C GLU A 263 12.08 7.69 25.71
N ALA A 264 12.35 6.62 24.97
CA ALA A 264 13.51 5.77 25.18
C ALA A 264 14.81 6.34 24.58
N GLY A 265 14.74 7.40 23.76
CA GLY A 265 15.88 7.91 23.00
C GLY A 265 16.42 6.89 21.99
N ALA A 266 15.54 6.07 21.41
CA ALA A 266 15.88 5.03 20.44
C ALA A 266 15.58 5.50 19.00
N ASP A 267 16.47 5.16 18.07
CA ASP A 267 16.30 5.50 16.65
C ASP A 267 15.28 4.59 15.94
N ARG A 268 15.06 3.38 16.46
CA ARG A 268 14.17 2.37 15.89
C ARG A 268 13.38 1.65 16.96
N TRP A 269 12.16 1.26 16.62
CA TRP A 269 11.32 0.48 17.49
C TRP A 269 11.77 -0.97 17.40
N HIS A 270 11.77 -1.65 18.54
CA HIS A 270 12.07 -3.07 18.61
C HIS A 270 11.25 -3.70 19.73
N ALA A 271 11.03 -5.02 19.67
CA ALA A 271 10.17 -5.75 20.60
C ALA A 271 10.52 -5.55 22.09
N GLY A 272 11.77 -5.19 22.40
CA GLY A 272 12.21 -4.86 23.76
C GLY A 272 11.66 -3.54 24.33
N LEU A 273 11.13 -2.63 23.50
CA LEU A 273 10.54 -1.37 23.94
C LEU A 273 9.07 -1.51 24.37
N SER A 274 8.41 -2.61 24.02
CA SER A 274 6.96 -2.84 24.20
C SER A 274 6.07 -1.77 23.55
N LEU A 275 4.76 -2.02 23.53
CA LEU A 275 3.70 -1.12 23.06
C LEU A 275 2.77 -0.77 24.23
#